data_AF-A0A1G9CJ87-F1
#
_entry.id   AF-A0A1G9CJ87-F1
#
_cell.length_a   1.000
_cell.length_b   1.000
_cell.length_c   1.000
_cell.angle_alpha   90.00
_cell.angle_beta   90.00
_cell.angle_gamma   90.00
#
_symmetry.space_group_name_H-M   'P 1'
#
loop_
_entity.id
_entity.type
_entity.pdbx_description
1 polymer ?
#
loop_
_entity_poly.entity_id
_entity_poly.type
_entity_poly.pdbx_seq_one_letter_code
_entity_poly.pdbx_strand_id
1 'polypeptide(L)' 'MAQKRTEKATFGAGCFWGVEETFRRVPGVVDTAVGFMGGTLENPTYRDVCTGRTGHAEVVQVTYDPDEVSYRDLLTV' A
#
# COMPACT_ATOMS: atom_id res chain seq x y z
N MET A 1 -8.92 -7.19 -26.37
CA MET A 1 -8.23 -6.51 -25.25
C MET A 1 -8.28 -7.46 -24.07
N ALA A 2 -7.17 -8.11 -23.69
CA ALA A 2 -7.15 -8.95 -22.50
C ALA A 2 -7.25 -8.04 -21.28
N GLN A 3 -8.30 -8.20 -20.48
CA GLN A 3 -8.42 -7.52 -19.18
C GLN A 3 -7.36 -8.17 -18.27
N LYS A 4 -6.19 -7.53 -18.11
CA LYS A 4 -5.22 -7.95 -17.10
C LYS A 4 -5.93 -7.91 -15.74
N ARG A 5 -6.07 -9.07 -15.09
CA ARG A 5 -6.64 -9.12 -13.73
C ARG A 5 -5.61 -8.50 -12.81
N THR A 6 -6.02 -7.49 -12.06
CA THR A 6 -5.16 -6.88 -11.05
C THR A 6 -5.87 -6.96 -9.71
N GLU A 7 -5.11 -7.30 -8.68
CA GLU A 7 -5.57 -7.36 -7.31
C GLU A 7 -4.92 -6.25 -6.49
N LYS A 8 -5.59 -5.87 -5.39
CA LYS A 8 -5.12 -4.81 -4.49
C LYS A 8 -4.86 -5.40 -3.13
N ALA A 9 -3.68 -5.08 -2.60
CA ALA A 9 -3.27 -5.39 -1.24
C ALA A 9 -2.87 -4.11 -0.52
N THR A 10 -3.25 -3.97 0.75
CA THR A 10 -2.87 -2.82 1.57
C THR A 10 -1.99 -3.31 2.72
N PHE A 11 -0.80 -2.74 2.86
CA PHE A 11 0.17 -3.10 3.89
C PHE A 11 0.51 -1.91 4.77
N GLY A 12 0.58 -2.13 6.08
CA GLY A 12 1.10 -1.16 7.06
C GLY A 12 2.41 -1.69 7.63
N ALA A 13 3.54 -1.10 7.21
CA ALA A 13 4.88 -1.59 7.53
C ALA A 13 5.84 -0.47 8.00
N GLY A 14 5.30 0.61 8.58
CA GLY A 14 6.06 1.78 9.00
C GLY A 14 6.09 2.87 7.94
N CYS A 15 7.24 3.54 7.77
CA CYS A 15 7.37 4.69 6.87
C CYS A 15 7.04 4.31 5.42
N PHE A 16 5.93 4.85 4.91
CA PHE A 16 5.41 4.46 3.59
C PHE A 16 6.37 4.77 2.42
N TRP A 17 7.31 5.71 2.57
CA TRP A 17 8.31 6.01 1.53
C TRP A 17 9.24 4.83 1.22
N GLY A 18 9.75 4.15 2.26
CA GLY A 18 10.64 3.00 2.06
C GLY A 18 9.87 1.77 1.59
N VAL A 19 8.66 1.60 2.13
CA VAL A 19 7.79 0.46 1.81
C VAL A 19 7.29 0.54 0.36
N GLU A 20 6.86 1.72 -0.10
CA GLU A 20 6.44 1.94 -1.49
C GLU A 20 7.55 1.60 -2.49
N GLU A 21 8.76 2.13 -2.26
CA GLU A 21 9.91 1.89 -3.14
C GLU A 21 10.29 0.40 -3.20
N THR A 22 10.14 -0.31 -2.08
CA THR A 22 10.41 -1.75 -2.02
C THR A 22 9.39 -2.52 -2.85
N PHE A 23 8.09 -2.23 -2.70
CA PHE A 23 7.04 -2.89 -3.50
C PHE A 23 7.11 -2.54 -4.98
N ARG A 24 7.47 -1.30 -5.35
CA ARG A 24 7.65 -0.90 -6.76
C ARG A 24 8.69 -1.72 -7.51
N ARG A 25 9.66 -2.30 -6.80
CA ARG A 25 10.73 -3.12 -7.39
C ARG A 25 10.34 -4.58 -7.58
N VAL A 26 9.19 -5.00 -7.04
CA VAL A 26 8.70 -6.38 -7.13
C VAL A 26 8.14 -6.63 -8.53
N PRO A 27 8.65 -7.62 -9.29
CA PRO A 27 8.07 -8.00 -10.57
C PRO A 27 6.61 -8.42 -10.40
N GLY A 28 5.73 -7.95 -11.30
CA GLY A 28 4.28 -8.17 -11.22
C GLY A 28 3.51 -7.08 -10.46
N VAL A 29 4.18 -6.17 -9.74
CA VAL A 29 3.53 -4.96 -9.22
C VAL A 29 3.29 -3.98 -10.37
N VAL A 30 2.04 -3.53 -10.48
CA VAL A 30 1.56 -2.63 -11.54
C VAL A 30 1.56 -1.18 -11.07
N ASP A 31 1.13 -0.95 -9.82
CA ASP A 31 1.04 0.39 -9.25
C ASP A 31 1.15 0.35 -7.72
N THR A 32 1.62 1.44 -7.14
CA THR A 32 1.68 1.64 -5.69
C THR A 32 1.18 3.02 -5.33
N ALA A 33 0.36 3.10 -4.28
CA ALA A 33 -0.13 4.35 -3.74
C ALA A 33 0.05 4.36 -2.22
N VAL A 34 0.45 5.50 -1.68
CA VAL A 34 0.65 5.69 -0.23
C VAL A 34 -0.54 6.43 0.36
N GLY A 35 -0.87 6.13 1.61
CA GLY A 35 -2.00 6.76 2.27
C GLY A 35 -2.10 6.43 3.75
N PHE A 36 -3.28 6.72 4.29
CA PHE A 36 -3.59 6.59 5.71
C PHE A 36 -4.86 5.77 5.88
N MET A 37 -4.84 4.77 6.77
CA MET A 37 -6.00 3.90 7.02
C MET A 37 -6.04 3.44 8.48
N GLY A 38 -7.22 3.04 8.95
CA GLY A 38 -7.42 2.44 10.28
C GLY A 38 -7.74 3.44 11.39
N GLY A 39 -7.68 4.74 11.12
CA GLY A 39 -8.07 5.80 12.04
C GLY A 39 -9.53 6.21 11.94
N THR A 40 -9.91 7.20 12.73
CA THR A 40 -11.29 7.68 12.85
C THR A 40 -11.55 9.00 12.13
N LEU A 41 -10.51 9.75 11.77
CA LEU A 41 -10.65 11.02 11.08
C LEU A 41 -10.92 10.79 9.59
N GLU A 42 -12.03 11.30 9.06
CA GLU A 42 -12.30 11.24 7.61
C GLU A 42 -11.38 12.18 6.84
N ASN A 43 -10.80 11.70 5.73
CA ASN A 43 -9.90 12.45 4.86
C ASN A 43 -8.78 13.22 5.60
N PRO A 44 -7.95 12.53 6.41
CA PRO A 44 -6.90 13.18 7.18
C PRO A 44 -5.83 13.77 6.26
N THR A 45 -5.26 14.91 6.63
CA THR A 45 -4.03 15.40 5.99
C THR A 45 -2.80 14.77 6.63
N TYR A 46 -1.66 14.79 5.93
CA TYR A 46 -0.39 14.33 6.50
C TYR A 46 -0.08 15.01 7.84
N ARG A 47 -0.35 16.31 7.96
CA ARG A 47 -0.12 17.07 9.20
C ARG A 47 -1.00 16.55 10.34
N ASP A 48 -2.23 16.15 10.06
CA ASP A 48 -3.13 15.59 11.08
C ASP A 48 -2.60 14.24 11.59
N VAL A 49 -2.13 13.37 10.68
CA VAL A 49 -1.55 12.07 11.04
C VAL A 49 -0.27 12.23 11.86
N CYS A 50 0.59 13.20 11.52
CA CYS A 50 1.79 13.50 12.31
C CYS A 50 1.50 13.91 13.76
N THR A 51 0.27 14.36 14.08
CA THR A 51 -0.09 14.64 15.48
C THR A 51 -0.27 13.37 16.32
N GLY A 52 -0.40 12.20 15.68
CA GLY A 52 -0.70 10.92 16.34
C GLY A 52 -2.14 10.78 16.86
N ARG A 53 -3.00 11.80 16.68
CA ARG A 53 -4.34 11.85 17.28
C ARG A 53 -5.44 11.25 16.40
N THR A 54 -5.16 11.00 15.13
CA THR A 54 -6.16 10.54 14.15
C THR A 54 -6.37 9.03 14.19
N GLY A 55 -5.43 8.29 14.79
CA GLY A 55 -5.43 6.83 14.84
C GLY A 55 -5.10 6.16 13.51
N HIS A 56 -4.76 6.91 12.46
CA HIS A 56 -4.40 6.31 11.17
C HIS A 56 -2.99 5.75 11.19
N ALA A 57 -2.83 4.58 10.58
CA ALA A 57 -1.55 4.03 10.23
C ALA A 57 -1.14 4.49 8.83
N GLU A 58 0.17 4.68 8.66
CA GLU A 58 0.80 4.80 7.35
C GLU A 58 0.68 3.47 6.60
N VAL A 59 0.09 3.50 5.41
CA VAL A 59 -0.15 2.30 4.60
C VAL A 59 0.26 2.52 3.15
N VAL A 60 0.60 1.41 2.48
CA VAL A 60 0.85 1.34 1.04
C VAL A 60 -0.18 0.41 0.42
N GLN A 61 -0.93 0.91 -0.54
CA GLN A 61 -1.79 0.13 -1.41
C GLN A 61 -1.00 -0.29 -2.64
N VAL A 62 -0.83 -1.60 -2.81
CA VAL A 62 -0.12 -2.23 -3.93
C VAL A 62 -1.16 -2.84 -4.86
N THR A 63 -1.14 -2.43 -6.12
CA THR A 63 -1.88 -3.07 -7.20
C THR A 63 -0.94 -4.00 -7.94
N TYR A 64 -1.24 -5.28 -7.99
CA TYR A 64 -0.37 -6.31 -8.55
C TYR A 64 -1.13 -7.26 -9.48
N ASP A 65 -0.40 -7.93 -10.36
CA ASP A 65 -0.91 -8.97 -11.23
C ASP A 65 -0.76 -10.34 -10.53
N PRO A 66 -1.85 -10.99 -10.10
CA PRO A 66 -1.78 -12.27 -9.39
C PRO A 66 -1.30 -13.42 -10.27
N ASP A 67 -1.27 -13.25 -11.60
CA ASP A 67 -0.69 -14.22 -12.52
C ASP A 67 0.86 -14.09 -12.56
N GLU A 68 1.44 -12.96 -12.11
CA GLU A 68 2.89 -12.72 -12.03
C GLU A 68 3.45 -12.81 -10.59
N VAL A 69 2.71 -12.33 -9.58
CA VAL A 69 3.13 -12.33 -8.18
C VAL A 69 1.96 -12.65 -7.25
N SER A 70 2.15 -13.55 -6.29
CA SER A 70 1.08 -13.91 -5.36
C SER A 70 1.03 -13.00 -4.14
N TYR A 71 -0.14 -12.90 -3.49
CA TYR A 71 -0.26 -12.20 -2.21
C TYR A 71 0.73 -12.70 -1.14
N ARG A 72 1.06 -14.00 -1.16
CA ARG A 72 2.04 -14.57 -0.23
C ARG A 72 3.44 -14.05 -0.48
N ASP A 73 3.82 -13.86 -1.73
CA ASP A 73 5.14 -13.32 -2.06
C ASP A 73 5.24 -11.88 -1.57
N LEU A 74 4.17 -11.08 -1.74
CA LEU A 74 4.09 -9.71 -1.22
C LEU A 74 4.17 -9.63 0.31
N LEU A 75 3.75 -10.67 1.04
CA LEU A 75 3.91 -10.74 2.51
C LEU A 75 5.34 -11.04 2.96
N THR A 76 6.21 -11.52 2.05
CA THR A 76 7.60 -11.90 2.36
C THR A 76 8.65 -10.86 1.96
N VAL A 77 8.21 -9.76 1.33
CA VAL A 77 9.02 -8.58 0.98
C VAL A 77 9.46 -7.85 2.25
#